data_AF-A0AAU4SWH5-F1
#
_entry.id   AF-A0AAU4SWH5-F1
#
_cell.length_a   1.000
_cell.length_b   1.000
_cell.length_c   1.000
_cell.angle_alpha   90.00
_cell.angle_beta   90.00
_cell.angle_gamma   90.00
#
_symmetry.space_group_name_H-M   'P 1'
#
loop_
_entity.id
_entity.type
_entity.pdbx_description
1 polymer ?
#
loop_
_entity_poly.entity_id
_entity_poly.type
_entity_poly.pdbx_seq_one_letter_code
_entity_poly.pdbx_strand_id
1 'polypeptide(L)' 'MLNEPQPDPISDEPLDIAPRGFIGTEMQRATLHAELKATGVELGAYDRLIVDWLAGWDYPTVATIASLIRRAAHGPK' A
#
# COMPACT_ATOMS: atom_id res chain seq x y z
N MET A 1 -8.41 28.21 1.74
CA MET A 1 -8.53 27.05 2.64
C MET A 1 -7.28 26.23 2.42
N LEU A 2 -6.36 26.19 3.39
CA LEU A 2 -5.17 25.34 3.28
C LEU A 2 -5.66 23.89 3.38
N ASN A 3 -5.38 23.05 2.38
CA ASN A 3 -5.61 21.62 2.49
C ASN A 3 -4.72 21.09 3.60
N GLU A 4 -5.29 20.69 4.74
CA GLU A 4 -4.56 19.87 5.70
C GLU A 4 -4.08 18.60 4.98
N PRO A 5 -2.83 18.17 5.19
CA PRO A 5 -2.35 16.92 4.61
C PRO A 5 -3.29 15.82 5.08
N GLN A 6 -3.95 15.17 4.13
CA GLN A 6 -4.78 14.01 4.46
C GLN A 6 -3.89 12.98 5.15
N PRO A 7 -4.33 12.40 6.28
CA PRO A 7 -3.55 11.40 6.98
C PRO A 7 -3.18 10.27 6.00
N ASP A 8 -1.93 9.82 6.06
CA ASP A 8 -1.45 8.74 5.19
C ASP A 8 -2.35 7.51 5.38
N PRO A 9 -2.98 7.00 4.31
CA PRO A 9 -3.90 5.89 4.42
C PRO A 9 -3.21 4.58 4.81
N ILE A 10 -1.88 4.48 4.70
CA ILE A 10 -1.11 3.26 4.96
C ILE A 10 -0.39 3.37 6.30
N SER A 11 -0.71 2.47 7.23
CA SER A 11 -0.04 2.44 8.53
C SER A 11 1.40 1.92 8.43
N ASP A 12 2.29 2.50 9.20
CA ASP A 12 3.66 2.04 9.46
C ASP A 12 3.80 1.20 10.73
N GLU A 13 2.69 0.90 11.41
CA GLU A 13 2.62 0.06 12.61
C GLU A 13 1.86 -1.26 12.32
N PRO A 14 2.01 -2.31 13.14
CA PRO A 14 1.19 -3.51 13.03
C PRO A 14 -0.31 -3.20 13.06
N LEU A 15 -1.08 -3.91 12.23
CA LEU A 15 -2.53 -3.73 12.14
C LEU A 15 -3.24 -4.81 12.95
N ASP A 16 -3.84 -4.43 14.09
CA ASP A 16 -4.69 -5.32 14.90
C ASP A 16 -6.16 -5.29 14.47
N ILE A 17 -6.54 -4.30 13.66
CA ILE A 17 -7.90 -4.08 13.16
C ILE A 17 -7.82 -3.80 11.67
N ALA A 18 -8.81 -4.31 10.91
CA ALA A 18 -8.93 -4.05 9.48
C ALA A 18 -8.95 -2.53 9.19
N PRO A 19 -8.13 -2.04 8.24
CA PRO A 19 -8.19 -0.65 7.79
C PRO A 19 -9.60 -0.29 7.33
N ARG A 20 -10.09 0.86 7.79
CA ARG A 20 -11.40 1.40 7.39
C ARG A 20 -11.23 2.43 6.29
N GLY A 21 -12.16 2.43 5.35
CA GLY A 21 -12.20 3.40 4.27
C GLY A 21 -12.50 2.76 2.92
N PHE A 22 -12.44 3.58 1.89
CA PHE A 22 -12.53 3.15 0.50
C PHE A 22 -11.60 4.03 -0.32
N ILE A 23 -10.69 3.38 -1.04
CA ILE A 23 -9.83 4.03 -2.02
C ILE A 23 -10.11 3.34 -3.36
N GLY A 24 -10.27 4.14 -4.42
CA GLY A 24 -10.50 3.58 -5.76
C GLY A 24 -9.31 2.74 -6.22
N THR A 25 -9.59 1.69 -7.02
CA THR A 25 -8.59 0.73 -7.53
C THR A 25 -7.33 1.38 -8.09
N GLU A 26 -7.45 2.51 -8.79
CA GLU A 26 -6.28 3.19 -9.37
C GLU A 26 -5.35 3.77 -8.31
N MET A 27 -5.90 4.33 -7.25
CA MET A 27 -5.09 4.82 -6.14
C MET A 27 -4.51 3.65 -5.33
N GLN A 28 -5.25 2.55 -5.15
CA GLN A 28 -4.72 1.32 -4.55
C GLN A 28 -3.52 0.77 -5.33
N ARG A 29 -3.62 0.77 -6.67
CA ARG A 29 -2.53 0.40 -7.59
C ARG A 29 -1.32 1.30 -7.39
N ALA A 30 -1.52 2.61 -7.44
CA ALA A 30 -0.45 3.58 -7.26
C ALA A 30 0.25 3.41 -5.91
N THR A 31 -0.50 3.19 -4.84
CA THR A 31 0.04 2.93 -3.50
C THR A 31 0.91 1.68 -3.46
N LEU A 32 0.42 0.53 -3.95
CA LEU A 32 1.21 -0.71 -3.93
C LEU A 32 2.53 -0.58 -4.72
N HIS A 33 2.49 0.03 -5.90
CA HIS A 33 3.70 0.28 -6.70
C HIS A 33 4.66 1.26 -5.98
N ALA A 34 4.14 2.28 -5.30
CA ALA A 34 4.96 3.22 -4.53
C ALA A 34 5.67 2.54 -3.35
N GLU A 35 4.96 1.73 -2.56
CA GLU A 35 5.56 1.00 -1.43
C GLU A 35 6.61 0.00 -1.91
N LEU A 36 6.33 -0.76 -2.98
CA LEU A 36 7.32 -1.69 -3.56
C LEU A 36 8.56 -0.95 -4.07
N LYS A 37 8.38 0.19 -4.74
CA LYS A 37 9.50 1.01 -5.21
C LYS A 37 10.35 1.53 -4.04
N ALA A 38 9.73 1.90 -2.92
CA ALA A 38 10.44 2.36 -1.73
C ALA A 38 11.34 1.28 -1.10
N THR A 39 11.00 0.00 -1.26
CA THR A 39 11.85 -1.12 -0.79
C THR A 39 13.10 -1.35 -1.65
N GLY A 40 13.17 -0.77 -2.85
CA GLY A 40 14.24 -1.06 -3.82
C GLY A 40 14.10 -2.39 -4.56
N VAL A 41 12.97 -3.10 -4.42
CA VAL A 41 12.70 -4.33 -5.17
C VAL A 41 12.53 -4.03 -6.65
N GLU A 42 13.29 -4.73 -7.50
CA GLU A 42 13.09 -4.73 -8.95
C GLU A 42 11.87 -5.60 -9.29
N LEU A 43 10.92 -5.03 -10.03
CA LEU A 43 9.73 -5.76 -10.49
C LEU A 43 9.93 -6.28 -11.92
N GLY A 44 9.72 -7.57 -12.10
CA GLY A 44 9.58 -8.23 -13.40
C GLY A 44 8.23 -7.92 -14.06
N ALA A 45 8.07 -8.38 -15.30
CA ALA A 45 6.81 -8.17 -16.05
C ALA A 45 5.62 -8.84 -15.36
N TYR A 46 5.80 -10.07 -14.88
CA TYR A 46 4.74 -10.81 -14.20
C TYR A 46 4.43 -10.22 -12.82
N ASP A 47 5.44 -9.74 -12.08
CA ASP A 47 5.24 -9.09 -10.79
C ASP A 47 4.32 -7.87 -10.94
N ARG A 48 4.52 -7.05 -11.97
CA ARG A 48 3.64 -5.91 -12.26
C ARG A 48 2.20 -6.36 -12.51
N LEU A 49 1.99 -7.45 -13.27
CA LEU A 49 0.65 -8.00 -13.49
C LEU A 49 0.01 -8.50 -12.19
N ILE A 50 0.79 -9.11 -11.30
CA ILE A 50 0.31 -9.56 -9.99
C ILE A 50 -0.03 -8.37 -9.09
N VAL A 51 0.83 -7.35 -9.02
CA VAL A 51 0.57 -6.11 -8.26
C VAL A 51 -0.70 -5.43 -8.77
N ASP A 52 -0.87 -5.39 -10.08
CA ASP A 52 -2.04 -4.83 -10.74
C ASP A 52 -3.33 -5.62 -10.46
N TRP A 53 -3.23 -6.94 -10.35
CA TRP A 53 -4.33 -7.82 -9.95
C TRP A 53 -4.69 -7.66 -8.46
N LEU A 54 -3.67 -7.60 -7.58
CA LEU A 54 -3.86 -7.37 -6.14
C LEU A 54 -4.52 -6.01 -5.87
N ALA A 55 -4.17 -4.97 -6.64
CA ALA A 55 -4.77 -3.65 -6.51
C ALA A 55 -6.28 -3.62 -6.78
N GLY A 56 -6.83 -4.64 -7.45
CA GLY A 56 -8.27 -4.82 -7.68
C GLY A 56 -9.04 -5.41 -6.51
N TRP A 57 -8.37 -5.82 -5.44
CA TRP A 57 -9.00 -6.37 -4.23
C TRP A 57 -9.60 -5.27 -3.36
N ASP A 58 -10.30 -5.67 -2.29
CA ASP A 58 -10.90 -4.75 -1.34
C ASP A 58 -9.84 -3.90 -0.61
N TYR A 59 -10.25 -2.70 -0.20
CA TYR A 59 -9.36 -1.74 0.45
C TYR A 59 -8.65 -2.28 1.70
N PRO A 60 -9.34 -2.92 2.66
CA PRO A 60 -8.67 -3.52 3.81
C PRO A 60 -7.50 -4.42 3.40
N THR A 61 -7.70 -5.31 2.43
CA THR A 61 -6.65 -6.22 2.00
C THR A 61 -5.47 -5.49 1.35
N VAL A 62 -5.74 -4.56 0.43
CA VAL A 62 -4.66 -3.81 -0.24
C VAL A 62 -3.88 -2.93 0.74
N ALA A 63 -4.57 -2.24 1.64
CA ALA A 63 -3.95 -1.41 2.67
C ALA A 63 -3.09 -2.24 3.63
N THR A 64 -3.52 -3.45 4.00
CA THR A 64 -2.72 -4.37 4.81
C THR A 64 -1.45 -4.82 4.09
N ILE A 65 -1.53 -5.15 2.80
CA ILE A 65 -0.34 -5.53 2.00
C ILE A 65 0.64 -4.35 1.89
N ALA A 66 0.16 -3.16 1.55
CA ALA A 66 0.98 -1.95 1.47
C ALA A 66 1.68 -1.67 2.81
N SER A 67 0.95 -1.80 3.91
CA SER A 67 1.47 -1.62 5.26
C SER A 67 2.56 -2.64 5.62
N LEU A 68 2.41 -3.91 5.22
CA LEU A 68 3.45 -4.94 5.38
C LEU A 68 4.73 -4.58 4.61
N ILE A 69 4.59 -4.17 3.35
CA ILE A 69 5.71 -3.78 2.49
C ILE A 69 6.46 -2.60 3.09
N ARG A 70 5.73 -1.56 3.52
CA ARG A 70 6.30 -0.38 4.19
C ARG A 70 7.13 -0.74 5.41
N ARG A 71 6.58 -1.57 6.31
CA ARG A 71 7.30 -2.00 7.52
C ARG A 71 8.53 -2.86 7.20
N ALA A 72 8.44 -3.71 6.19
CA ALA A 72 9.58 -4.50 5.72
C ALA A 72 10.71 -3.60 5.19
N ALA A 73 10.39 -2.47 4.55
CA ALA A 73 11.38 -1.51 4.07
C ALA A 73 12.15 -0.80 5.19
N HIS A 74 11.49 -0.53 6.32
CA HIS A 74 12.05 0.30 7.40
C HIS A 74 12.65 -0.53 8.56
N GLY A 75 12.42 -1.85 8.59
CA GLY A 75 12.82 -2.72 9.69
C GLY A 75 11.93 -2.55 10.93
N PRO A 76 12.11 -3.40 11.97
CA PRO A 76 11.41 -3.20 13.24
C PRO A 76 11.84 -1.85 13.84
N LYS A 77 10.87 -1.04 14.26
CA LYS A 77 11.12 0.11 15.13
C LYS A 77 11.37 -0.34 16.56
#